data_AF-A0A6N7R5W0-F1
#
_entry.id   AF-A0A6N7R5W0-F1
#
_cell.length_a   1.000
_cell.length_b   1.000
_cell.length_c   1.000
_cell.angle_alpha   90.00
_cell.angle_beta   90.00
_cell.angle_gamma   90.00
#
_symmetry.space_group_name_H-M   'P 1'
#
loop_
_entity.id
_entity.type
_entity.pdbx_description
1 polymer ?
#
loop_
_entity_poly.entity_id
_entity_poly.type
_entity_poly.pdbx_seq_one_letter_code
_entity_poly.pdbx_strand_id
1 'polypeptide(L)'
;MISSAHGFGTQWENYPIVNLVALADPNVEIVTDSSSDWVYDWVMPFALLKKSFKRAADQYTQSLFQISELTRIGYQLAQAHRKPEMHYWKRFGLEQGDVESGVLCPFCGSLAMNRLRVIWDCPHCGGRDRRAHVMSLLDHFVFVKPTLTNQECREFLHVEKEYTARTLMTNARILDWYGSKSGRVYVLKK
;
A
#
# COMPACT_ATOMS: atom_id res chain seq x y z
N MET A 1 4.52 -24.80 -24.79
CA MET A 1 4.85 -25.57 -23.57
C MET A 1 4.85 -24.60 -22.40
N ILE A 2 3.76 -24.56 -21.63
CA ILE A 2 3.64 -23.68 -20.47
C ILE A 2 4.28 -24.42 -19.29
N SER A 3 5.34 -23.85 -18.74
CA SER A 3 6.07 -24.40 -17.60
C SER A 3 5.25 -24.21 -16.33
N SER A 4 4.89 -25.34 -15.73
CA SER A 4 4.17 -25.45 -14.47
C SER A 4 5.01 -24.92 -13.30
N ALA A 5 4.53 -23.89 -12.61
CA ALA A 5 5.02 -23.55 -11.28
C ALA A 5 4.22 -24.35 -10.24
N HIS A 6 4.91 -25.24 -9.53
CA HIS A 6 4.38 -26.09 -8.48
C HIS A 6 3.87 -25.28 -7.28
N GLY A 7 2.69 -25.65 -6.75
CA GLY A 7 2.35 -25.38 -5.36
C GLY A 7 0.96 -24.84 -5.02
N PHE A 8 -0.03 -24.88 -5.91
CA PHE A 8 -1.45 -24.74 -5.54
C PHE A 8 -2.29 -25.65 -6.43
N GLY A 9 -3.26 -26.36 -5.85
CA GLY A 9 -4.07 -27.38 -6.52
C GLY A 9 -4.59 -26.93 -7.90
N THR A 10 -4.44 -27.82 -8.87
CA THR A 10 -4.86 -27.72 -10.28
C THR A 10 -6.39 -27.67 -10.43
N GLN A 11 -7.02 -26.56 -10.01
CA GLN A 11 -8.46 -26.34 -10.17
C GLN A 11 -8.82 -25.09 -10.97
N TRP A 12 -7.82 -24.31 -11.40
CA TRP A 12 -8.03 -23.06 -12.13
C TRP A 12 -7.96 -23.21 -13.67
N GLU A 13 -7.57 -24.38 -14.19
CA GLU A 13 -7.47 -24.65 -15.64
C GLU A 13 -8.81 -24.48 -16.38
N ASN A 14 -9.94 -24.57 -15.67
CA ASN A 14 -11.28 -24.43 -16.24
C ASN A 14 -11.79 -22.97 -16.31
N TYR A 15 -11.02 -21.99 -15.84
CA TYR A 15 -11.41 -20.58 -15.87
C TYR A 15 -10.54 -19.81 -16.87
N PRO A 16 -11.13 -19.25 -17.94
CA PRO A 16 -10.38 -18.50 -18.92
C PRO A 16 -9.92 -17.17 -18.31
N ILE A 17 -8.61 -17.01 -18.13
CA ILE A 17 -7.99 -15.73 -17.78
C ILE A 17 -7.48 -15.11 -19.08
N VAL A 18 -8.10 -14.01 -19.50
CA VAL A 18 -7.71 -13.27 -20.70
C VAL A 18 -6.97 -12.00 -20.29
N ASN A 19 -5.72 -11.85 -20.74
CA ASN A 19 -4.92 -10.66 -20.47
C ASN A 19 -5.15 -9.63 -21.58
N LEU A 20 -5.64 -8.45 -21.20
CA LEU A 20 -5.82 -7.31 -22.10
C LEU A 20 -5.15 -6.08 -21.48
N VAL A 21 -4.09 -5.60 -22.10
CA VAL A 21 -3.29 -4.44 -21.69
C VAL A 21 -3.39 -3.39 -22.79
N ALA A 22 -3.96 -2.23 -22.47
CA ALA A 22 -4.14 -1.13 -23.41
C ALA A 22 -3.19 0.01 -23.08
N LEU A 23 -2.40 0.45 -24.07
CA LEU A 23 -1.51 1.59 -23.92
C LEU A 23 -2.28 2.90 -24.12
N ALA A 24 -2.22 3.79 -23.14
CA ALA A 24 -3.00 5.03 -23.11
C ALA A 24 -2.55 6.06 -24.16
N ASP A 25 -1.27 6.06 -24.54
CA ASP A 25 -0.74 6.91 -25.59
C ASP A 25 -1.04 6.30 -26.97
N PRO A 26 -1.81 6.97 -27.85
CA PRO A 26 -2.11 6.46 -29.18
C PRO A 26 -0.90 6.45 -30.14
N ASN A 27 0.18 7.17 -29.82
CA ASN A 27 1.37 7.27 -30.67
C ASN A 27 2.48 6.28 -30.28
N VAL A 28 2.25 5.45 -29.26
CA VAL A 28 3.24 4.48 -28.80
C VAL A 28 3.42 3.36 -29.82
N GLU A 29 4.66 3.00 -30.09
CA GLU A 29 5.02 1.84 -30.87
C GLU A 29 5.32 0.66 -29.94
N ILE A 30 4.71 -0.50 -30.21
CA ILE A 30 5.04 -1.74 -29.51
C ILE A 30 6.17 -2.39 -30.29
N VAL A 31 7.37 -2.37 -29.71
CA VAL A 31 8.56 -2.99 -30.30
C VAL A 31 9.00 -4.14 -29.40
N THR A 32 9.07 -5.34 -29.97
CA THR A 32 9.56 -6.54 -29.30
C THR A 32 10.54 -7.28 -30.20
N ASP A 33 11.46 -8.01 -29.60
CA ASP A 33 12.22 -9.02 -30.33
C ASP A 33 11.39 -10.29 -30.56
N SER A 34 11.86 -11.18 -31.44
CA SER A 34 11.16 -12.41 -31.84
C SER A 34 10.93 -13.42 -30.71
N SER A 35 11.62 -13.31 -29.57
CA SER A 35 11.36 -14.16 -28.40
C SER A 35 10.14 -13.70 -27.60
N SER A 36 9.61 -12.51 -27.90
CA SER A 36 8.54 -11.85 -27.15
C SER A 36 7.29 -11.55 -27.99
N ASP A 37 7.07 -12.30 -29.07
CA ASP A 37 5.88 -12.13 -29.93
C ASP A 37 4.54 -12.31 -29.17
N TRP A 38 4.54 -13.06 -28.07
CA TRP A 38 3.39 -13.21 -27.16
C TRP A 38 2.87 -11.87 -26.63
N VAL A 39 3.71 -10.82 -26.61
CA VAL A 39 3.31 -9.48 -26.15
C VAL A 39 2.18 -8.93 -27.01
N TYR A 40 2.13 -9.21 -28.31
CA TYR A 40 1.06 -8.74 -29.19
C TYR A 40 -0.29 -9.40 -28.91
N ASP A 41 -0.32 -10.53 -28.19
CA ASP A 41 -1.56 -11.16 -27.74
C ASP A 41 -2.19 -10.41 -26.56
N TRP A 42 -1.38 -9.72 -25.75
CA TRP A 42 -1.83 -9.08 -24.51
C TRP A 42 -1.85 -7.56 -24.62
N VAL A 43 -0.84 -6.96 -25.25
CA VAL A 43 -0.60 -5.52 -25.31
C VAL A 43 -1.09 -4.96 -26.64
N MET A 44 -1.88 -3.89 -26.58
CA MET A 44 -2.47 -3.27 -27.76
C MET A 44 -2.63 -1.75 -27.60
N PRO A 45 -2.75 -1.01 -28.72
CA PRO A 45 -3.23 0.37 -28.68
C PRO A 45 -4.62 0.46 -28.06
N PHE A 46 -4.89 1.53 -27.31
CA PHE A 46 -6.18 1.74 -26.64
C PHE A 46 -7.40 1.62 -27.57
N ALA A 47 -7.27 2.06 -28.83
CA ALA A 47 -8.32 1.97 -29.84
C ALA A 47 -8.82 0.54 -30.09
N LEU A 48 -7.99 -0.48 -29.86
CA LEU A 48 -8.35 -1.89 -30.05
C LEU A 48 -9.02 -2.52 -28.82
N LEU A 49 -8.92 -1.89 -27.64
CA LEU A 49 -9.39 -2.46 -26.38
C LEU A 49 -10.85 -2.91 -26.45
N LYS A 50 -11.74 -2.06 -26.97
CA LYS A 50 -13.18 -2.38 -27.08
C LYS A 50 -13.41 -3.60 -27.97
N LYS A 51 -12.68 -3.72 -29.08
CA LYS A 51 -12.78 -4.84 -30.02
C LYS A 51 -12.26 -6.13 -29.39
N SER A 52 -11.11 -6.07 -28.73
CA SER A 52 -10.49 -7.22 -28.05
C SER A 52 -11.32 -7.70 -26.87
N PHE A 53 -11.85 -6.78 -26.06
CA PHE A 53 -12.78 -7.10 -24.97
C PHE A 53 -14.02 -7.80 -25.49
N LYS A 54 -14.66 -7.26 -26.55
CA LYS A 54 -15.83 -7.88 -27.15
C LYS A 54 -15.52 -9.29 -27.68
N ARG A 55 -14.38 -9.47 -28.37
CA ARG A 55 -13.94 -10.79 -28.84
C ARG A 55 -13.78 -11.78 -27.69
N ALA A 56 -13.17 -11.36 -26.58
CA ALA A 56 -13.00 -12.20 -25.40
C ALA A 56 -14.35 -12.55 -24.75
N ALA A 57 -15.26 -11.58 -24.61
CA ALA A 57 -16.59 -11.81 -24.06
C ALA A 57 -17.43 -12.76 -24.93
N ASP A 58 -17.36 -12.60 -26.25
CA ASP A 58 -18.07 -13.44 -27.22
C ASP A 58 -17.50 -14.88 -27.25
N GLN A 59 -16.21 -15.06 -26.93
CA GLN A 59 -15.55 -16.36 -26.89
C GLN A 59 -15.94 -17.18 -25.65
N TYR A 60 -16.23 -16.51 -24.53
CA TYR A 60 -16.53 -17.15 -23.24
C TYR A 60 -17.93 -16.77 -22.74
N THR A 61 -18.95 -17.24 -23.46
CA THR A 61 -20.37 -16.94 -23.19
C THR A 61 -21.03 -17.90 -22.19
N GLN A 62 -20.38 -19.02 -21.87
CA GLN A 62 -20.92 -20.01 -20.95
C GLN A 62 -20.80 -19.51 -19.51
N SER A 63 -21.91 -19.56 -18.77
CA SER A 63 -21.89 -19.25 -17.33
C SER A 63 -21.14 -20.34 -16.59
N LEU A 64 -19.94 -20.03 -16.09
CA LEU A 64 -19.12 -20.96 -15.31
C LEU A 64 -19.60 -21.11 -13.86
N PHE A 65 -20.42 -20.17 -13.38
CA PHE A 65 -20.98 -20.17 -12.04
C PHE A 65 -22.48 -19.88 -12.07
N GLN A 66 -23.21 -20.45 -11.13
CA GLN A 66 -24.54 -19.97 -10.74
C GLN A 66 -24.42 -18.74 -9.84
N ILE A 67 -25.47 -17.90 -9.82
CA ILE A 67 -25.53 -16.72 -8.94
C ILE A 67 -25.39 -17.11 -7.46
N SER A 68 -25.92 -18.28 -7.06
CA SER A 68 -25.79 -18.84 -5.72
C SER A 68 -24.33 -19.13 -5.34
N GLU A 69 -23.54 -19.64 -6.28
CA GLU A 69 -22.11 -19.93 -6.09
C GLU A 69 -21.30 -18.64 -5.96
N LEU A 70 -21.57 -17.64 -6.82
CA LEU A 70 -20.93 -16.32 -6.71
C LEU A 70 -21.27 -15.63 -5.39
N THR A 71 -22.52 -15.73 -4.95
CA THR A 71 -22.96 -15.21 -3.64
C THR A 71 -22.20 -15.90 -2.51
N ARG A 72 -22.09 -17.23 -2.55
CA ARG A 72 -21.32 -18.01 -1.57
C ARG A 72 -19.85 -17.60 -1.54
N ILE A 73 -19.20 -17.47 -2.70
CA ILE A 73 -17.81 -17.02 -2.82
C ILE A 73 -17.65 -15.61 -2.26
N GLY A 74 -18.54 -14.69 -2.59
CA GLY A 74 -18.53 -13.32 -2.07
C GLY A 74 -18.61 -13.29 -0.54
N TYR A 75 -19.50 -14.08 0.06
CA TYR A 75 -19.56 -14.23 1.51
C TYR A 75 -18.30 -14.86 2.11
N GLN A 76 -17.72 -15.86 1.46
CA GLN A 76 -16.47 -16.49 1.91
C GLN A 76 -15.31 -15.49 1.87
N LEU A 77 -15.17 -14.70 0.81
CA LEU A 77 -14.16 -13.65 0.69
C LEU A 77 -14.36 -12.56 1.75
N ALA A 78 -15.61 -12.14 1.99
CA ALA A 78 -15.92 -11.15 3.02
C ALA A 78 -15.61 -11.66 4.43
N GLN A 79 -15.92 -12.93 4.73
CA GLN A 79 -15.59 -13.55 6.02
C GLN A 79 -14.09 -13.83 6.19
N ALA A 80 -13.40 -14.15 5.09
CA ALA A 80 -11.96 -14.36 5.07
C ALA A 80 -11.17 -13.03 5.06
N HIS A 81 -11.83 -11.90 4.77
CA HIS A 81 -11.19 -10.59 4.79
C HIS A 81 -10.64 -10.32 6.18
N ARG A 82 -9.33 -10.12 6.23
CA ARG A 82 -8.61 -9.68 7.42
C ARG A 82 -7.88 -8.41 7.06
N LYS A 83 -7.88 -7.43 7.96
CA LYS A 83 -6.98 -6.28 7.82
C LYS A 83 -5.55 -6.84 7.69
N PRO A 84 -4.77 -6.38 6.70
CA PRO A 84 -3.42 -6.87 6.53
C PRO A 84 -2.61 -6.58 7.81
N GLU A 85 -1.85 -7.55 8.27
CA GLU A 85 -0.85 -7.33 9.32
C GLU A 85 0.23 -6.41 8.76
N MET A 86 0.28 -5.17 9.25
CA MET A 86 1.21 -4.15 8.79
C MET A 86 2.57 -4.30 9.50
N HIS A 87 3.16 -5.48 9.43
CA HIS A 87 4.49 -5.76 10.01
C HIS A 87 5.54 -5.80 8.90
N TYR A 88 5.63 -4.75 8.07
CA TYR A 88 6.52 -4.76 6.90
C TYR A 88 7.99 -4.78 7.29
N TRP A 89 8.38 -4.20 8.44
CA TRP A 89 9.73 -4.39 8.99
C TRP A 89 10.11 -5.86 9.12
N LYS A 90 9.18 -6.70 9.60
CA LYS A 90 9.42 -8.13 9.78
C LYS A 90 9.34 -8.89 8.46
N ARG A 91 8.38 -8.53 7.60
CA ARG A 91 8.15 -9.21 6.31
C ARG A 91 9.32 -9.03 5.34
N PHE A 92 9.90 -7.82 5.30
CA PHE A 92 10.98 -7.48 4.38
C PHE A 92 12.35 -7.41 5.06
N GLY A 93 12.43 -7.63 6.38
CA GLY A 93 13.68 -7.55 7.12
C GLY A 93 14.27 -6.14 7.17
N LEU A 94 13.41 -5.12 7.25
CA LEU A 94 13.85 -3.72 7.29
C LEU A 94 14.50 -3.40 8.64
N GLU A 95 15.64 -2.74 8.58
CA GLU A 95 16.31 -2.14 9.72
C GLU A 95 15.94 -0.66 9.84
N GLN A 96 16.24 -0.04 10.99
CA GLN A 96 15.89 1.36 11.24
C GLN A 96 16.53 2.33 10.22
N GLY A 97 17.67 1.96 9.63
CA GLY A 97 18.35 2.75 8.59
C GLY A 97 17.70 2.68 7.21
N ASP A 98 16.83 1.69 6.95
CA ASP A 98 16.16 1.52 5.66
C ASP A 98 14.95 2.44 5.49
N VAL A 99 14.49 3.04 6.60
CA VAL A 99 13.31 3.91 6.63
C VAL A 99 13.75 5.33 6.93
N GLU A 100 13.55 6.21 5.96
CA GLU A 100 13.80 7.63 6.17
C GLU A 100 12.85 8.19 7.25
N SER A 101 13.40 8.97 8.18
CA SER A 101 12.66 9.59 9.27
C SER A 101 12.28 11.04 8.95
N GLY A 102 11.21 11.52 9.56
CA GLY A 102 10.69 12.86 9.41
C GLY A 102 9.17 12.88 9.22
N VAL A 103 8.61 14.07 9.10
CA VAL A 103 7.17 14.25 8.85
C VAL A 103 6.91 14.43 7.36
N LEU A 104 6.08 13.55 6.79
CA LEU A 104 5.71 13.56 5.38
C LEU A 104 4.73 14.70 5.09
N CYS A 105 5.00 15.47 4.05
CA CYS A 105 4.09 16.51 3.57
C CYS A 105 2.88 15.89 2.85
N PRO A 106 1.64 16.12 3.32
CA PRO A 106 0.45 15.56 2.66
C PRO A 106 0.11 16.25 1.33
N PHE A 107 0.80 17.34 0.98
CA PHE A 107 0.53 18.14 -0.22
C PHE A 107 1.48 17.82 -1.38
N CYS A 108 2.75 17.52 -1.09
CA CYS A 108 3.77 17.27 -2.12
C CYS A 108 4.57 15.98 -1.94
N GLY A 109 4.34 15.24 -0.84
CA GLY A 109 5.05 13.99 -0.57
C GLY A 109 6.51 14.16 -0.14
N SER A 110 7.05 15.38 -0.04
CA SER A 110 8.38 15.59 0.52
C SER A 110 8.41 15.27 2.01
N LEU A 111 9.49 14.61 2.46
CA LEU A 111 9.72 14.29 3.87
C LEU A 111 10.30 15.51 4.62
N ALA A 112 10.40 15.40 5.95
CA ALA A 112 11.01 16.39 6.84
C ALA A 112 10.32 17.77 6.86
N MET A 113 9.00 17.80 7.08
CA MET A 113 8.32 19.05 7.43
C MET A 113 8.88 19.65 8.73
N ASN A 114 9.03 20.97 8.77
CA ASN A 114 9.50 21.70 9.94
C ASN A 114 8.39 21.85 10.97
N ARG A 115 8.72 21.57 12.23
CA ARG A 115 7.79 21.81 13.33
C ARG A 115 7.86 23.27 13.78
N LEU A 116 6.82 24.03 13.49
CA LEU A 116 6.56 25.31 14.17
C LEU A 116 5.85 25.05 15.51
N ARG A 117 5.30 26.07 16.18
CA ARG A 117 4.65 25.92 17.50
C ARG A 117 3.60 24.80 17.53
N VAL A 118 2.59 24.89 16.66
CA VAL A 118 1.43 23.98 16.65
C VAL A 118 1.17 23.33 15.29
N ILE A 119 1.94 23.71 14.28
CA ILE A 119 1.70 23.35 12.88
C ILE A 119 3.00 22.86 12.24
N TRP A 120 2.86 21.91 11.31
CA TRP A 120 3.95 21.48 10.43
C TRP A 120 3.95 22.37 9.20
N ASP A 121 5.12 22.82 8.78
CA ASP A 121 5.35 23.68 7.62
C ASP A 121 6.33 22.99 6.68
N CYS A 122 5.92 22.80 5.42
CA CYS A 122 6.76 22.13 4.44
C CYS A 122 7.73 23.12 3.79
N PRO A 123 9.05 22.92 3.89
CA PRO A 123 10.03 23.82 3.26
C PRO A 123 10.02 23.75 1.73
N HIS A 124 9.47 22.68 1.13
CA HIS A 124 9.46 22.47 -0.32
C HIS A 124 8.29 23.16 -1.01
N CYS A 125 7.06 23.01 -0.48
CA CYS A 125 5.85 23.54 -1.11
C CYS A 125 5.11 24.62 -0.29
N GLY A 126 5.56 24.91 0.94
CA GLY A 126 4.88 25.84 1.86
C GLY A 126 3.56 25.32 2.44
N GLY A 127 3.19 24.08 2.13
CA GLY A 127 1.98 23.44 2.66
C GLY A 127 2.05 23.29 4.18
N ARG A 128 0.92 23.53 4.86
CA ARG A 128 0.84 23.52 6.32
C ARG A 128 -0.26 22.60 6.83
N ASP A 129 0.06 21.78 7.82
CA ASP A 129 -0.91 20.89 8.46
C ASP A 129 -0.56 20.67 9.94
N ARG A 130 -1.57 20.70 10.82
CA ARG A 130 -1.40 20.40 12.25
C ARG A 130 -1.26 18.89 12.51
N ARG A 131 -1.75 18.06 11.59
CA ARG A 131 -1.87 16.61 11.74
C ARG A 131 -0.94 15.80 10.83
N ALA A 132 -0.04 16.42 10.07
CA ALA A 132 0.89 15.71 9.18
C ALA A 132 1.63 14.55 9.87
N HIS A 133 2.10 14.77 11.11
CA HIS A 133 2.73 13.72 11.94
C HIS A 133 1.91 12.44 12.16
N VAL A 134 0.58 12.46 12.03
CA VAL A 134 -0.26 11.28 12.28
C VAL A 134 0.05 10.18 11.27
N MET A 135 0.27 10.53 10.01
CA MET A 135 0.63 9.55 8.99
C MET A 135 2.03 9.00 9.24
N SER A 136 3.01 9.88 9.49
CA SER A 136 4.37 9.44 9.80
C SER A 136 4.43 8.54 11.05
N LEU A 137 3.62 8.81 12.07
CA LEU A 137 3.49 7.91 13.22
C LEU A 137 2.95 6.53 12.80
N LEU A 138 1.96 6.46 11.91
CA LEU A 138 1.50 5.18 11.37
C LEU A 138 2.63 4.48 10.63
N ASP A 139 3.37 5.18 9.79
CA ASP A 139 4.50 4.63 9.02
C ASP A 139 5.54 3.99 9.93
N HIS A 140 5.86 4.58 11.09
CA HIS A 140 6.71 3.94 12.09
C HIS A 140 6.19 2.56 12.51
N PHE A 141 4.89 2.46 12.82
CA PHE A 141 4.24 1.20 13.19
C PHE A 141 3.93 0.29 12.00
N VAL A 142 4.30 0.67 10.77
CA VAL A 142 4.17 -0.16 9.55
C VAL A 142 5.54 -0.64 9.05
N PHE A 143 6.58 0.20 9.16
CA PHE A 143 7.89 -0.02 8.55
C PHE A 143 9.05 -0.12 9.53
N VAL A 144 8.89 0.27 10.79
CA VAL A 144 9.98 0.27 11.77
C VAL A 144 9.77 -0.82 12.82
N LYS A 145 8.77 -0.69 13.70
CA LYS A 145 8.51 -1.66 14.78
C LYS A 145 7.13 -1.46 15.45
N PRO A 146 6.61 -2.42 16.25
CA PRO A 146 5.25 -2.35 16.79
C PRO A 146 5.11 -1.44 18.03
N THR A 147 6.19 -0.80 18.48
CA THR A 147 6.22 0.04 19.69
C THR A 147 6.91 1.36 19.42
N LEU A 148 6.57 2.36 20.22
CA LEU A 148 7.19 3.68 20.14
C LEU A 148 7.39 4.27 21.53
N THR A 149 8.62 4.66 21.86
CA THR A 149 8.92 5.46 23.07
C THR A 149 8.93 6.95 22.73
N ASN A 150 8.98 7.80 23.75
CA ASN A 150 9.12 9.25 23.51
C ASN A 150 10.44 9.58 22.79
N GLN A 151 11.54 8.96 23.21
CA GLN A 151 12.83 9.15 22.58
C GLN A 151 12.79 8.75 21.10
N GLU A 152 12.24 7.57 20.79
CA GLU A 152 12.12 7.11 19.41
C GLU A 152 11.21 8.01 18.57
N CYS A 153 10.12 8.53 19.16
CA CYS A 153 9.23 9.47 18.47
C CYS A 153 9.95 10.79 18.12
N ARG A 154 10.81 11.28 19.02
CA ARG A 154 11.63 12.46 18.77
C ARG A 154 12.62 12.24 17.63
N GLU A 155 13.31 11.12 17.66
CA GLU A 155 14.26 10.71 16.62
C GLU A 155 13.54 10.51 15.28
N PHE A 156 12.36 9.88 15.28
CA PHE A 156 11.62 9.58 14.07
C PHE A 156 10.91 10.81 13.45
N LEU A 157 10.38 11.72 14.26
CA LEU A 157 9.68 12.92 13.76
C LEU A 157 10.56 14.18 13.69
N HIS A 158 11.85 14.07 14.04
CA HIS A 158 12.80 15.19 14.18
C HIS A 158 12.31 16.29 15.13
N VAL A 159 11.85 15.88 16.32
CA VAL A 159 11.36 16.81 17.36
C VAL A 159 12.30 16.78 18.56
N GLU A 160 12.85 17.92 18.96
CA GLU A 160 13.83 17.98 20.06
C GLU A 160 13.20 17.80 21.45
N LYS A 161 12.03 18.39 21.68
CA LYS A 161 11.43 18.51 23.01
C LYS A 161 10.57 17.30 23.36
N GLU A 162 10.87 16.68 24.51
CA GLU A 162 10.11 15.53 25.05
C GLU A 162 8.61 15.83 25.17
N TYR A 163 8.28 17.00 25.73
CA TYR A 163 6.90 17.42 25.90
C TYR A 163 6.16 17.52 24.55
N THR A 164 6.81 18.05 23.52
CA THR A 164 6.22 18.17 22.19
C THR A 164 5.92 16.80 21.60
N ALA A 165 6.87 15.86 21.64
CA ALA A 165 6.64 14.48 21.18
C ALA A 165 5.49 13.80 21.94
N ARG A 166 5.44 13.99 23.27
CA ARG A 166 4.35 13.46 24.10
C ARG A 166 2.99 14.03 23.68
N THR A 167 2.90 15.34 23.48
CA THR A 167 1.68 16.00 23.02
C THR A 167 1.26 15.52 21.64
N LEU A 168 2.21 15.31 20.72
CA LEU A 168 1.92 14.77 19.38
C LEU A 168 1.34 13.37 19.44
N MET A 169 2.01 12.45 20.14
CA MET A 169 1.53 11.08 20.30
C MET A 169 0.16 11.03 20.96
N THR A 170 -0.07 11.82 22.01
CA THR A 170 -1.37 11.88 22.70
C THR A 170 -2.47 12.47 21.81
N ASN A 171 -2.17 13.55 21.08
CA ASN A 171 -3.15 14.23 20.23
C ASN A 171 -3.39 13.54 18.88
N ALA A 172 -2.53 12.60 18.47
CA ALA A 172 -2.73 11.80 17.27
C ALA A 172 -4.02 10.96 17.35
N ARG A 173 -4.46 10.62 18.56
CA ARG A 173 -5.68 9.83 18.89
C ARG A 173 -5.70 8.41 18.33
N ILE A 174 -4.62 7.95 17.70
CA ILE A 174 -4.45 6.60 17.14
C ILE A 174 -3.62 5.66 18.04
N LEU A 175 -3.10 6.16 19.18
CA LEU A 175 -2.19 5.41 20.04
C LEU A 175 -2.78 5.12 21.42
N ASP A 176 -2.59 3.90 21.90
CA ASP A 176 -2.68 3.53 23.32
C ASP A 176 -1.27 3.48 23.92
N TRP A 177 -1.18 3.39 25.25
CA TRP A 177 0.10 3.28 25.95
C TRP A 177 -0.01 2.43 27.21
N TYR A 178 1.12 1.85 27.60
CA TYR A 178 1.29 1.14 28.87
C TYR A 178 2.60 1.57 29.55
N GLY A 179 2.81 1.13 30.80
CA GLY A 179 4.00 1.45 31.59
C GLY A 179 3.85 2.67 32.51
N SER A 180 4.95 3.05 33.16
CA SER A 180 5.01 4.17 34.12
C SER A 180 5.33 5.51 33.43
N LYS A 181 5.43 6.61 34.20
CA LYS A 181 5.73 7.94 33.65
C LYS A 181 7.07 8.02 32.91
N SER A 182 8.11 7.30 33.37
CA SER A 182 9.45 7.26 32.74
C SER A 182 9.64 6.09 31.77
N GLY A 183 8.78 5.08 31.82
CA GLY A 183 8.84 3.88 30.97
C GLY A 183 7.61 3.73 30.07
N ARG A 184 7.00 4.84 29.63
CA ARG A 184 5.79 4.80 28.81
C ARG A 184 6.13 4.31 27.40
N VAL A 185 5.46 3.26 26.97
CA VAL A 185 5.54 2.70 25.62
C VAL A 185 4.20 2.85 24.93
N TYR A 186 4.22 3.36 23.70
CA TYR A 186 3.05 3.58 22.87
C TYR A 186 2.89 2.47 21.83
N VAL A 187 1.63 2.14 21.52
CA VAL A 187 1.22 1.13 20.53
C VAL A 187 0.02 1.64 19.74
N LEU A 188 -0.20 1.12 18.52
CA LEU A 188 -1.42 1.40 17.77
C LEU A 188 -2.65 0.88 18.50
N LYS A 189 -3.71 1.69 18.52
CA LYS A 189 -5.04 1.29 18.97
C LYS A 189 -5.57 0.13 18.10
N LYS A 190 -6.22 -0.84 18.74
CA LYS A 190 -6.88 -1.97 18.06
C LYS A 190 -8.24 -1.59 17.49
#